data_AF-A0A956KL28-F1
#
_entry.id   AF-A0A956KL28-F1
#
_cell.length_a   1.000
_cell.length_b   1.000
_cell.length_c   1.000
_cell.angle_alpha   90.00
_cell.angle_beta   90.00
_cell.angle_gamma   90.00
#
_symmetry.space_group_name_H-M   'P 1'
#
loop_
_entity.id
_entity.type
_entity.pdbx_description
1 polymer ?
#
loop_
_entity_poly.entity_id
_entity_poly.type
_entity_poly.pdbx_seq_one_letter_code
_entity_poly.pdbx_strand_id
1 'polypeptide(L)'
;MSWIFSFLLACYAAVRLVLWLRGQLRWMAVRRTLPAPPPAADPPGHLSPGLAAFFTRTRALRIDLAHARCELAAVEVTDPDAPLGRVRSSRYRRALMESWRWVSAWLRSVDDLDRGERALLDERLIDPERVQTKLESLREPWRAVSRARPLDPFELAELRRVVQVLERIDLELVEIEVALMPSGEDPYRDRYRMQAAAPAA
;
A
#
# COMPACT_ATOMS: atom_id res chain seq x y z
N MET A 1 47.25 6.55 14.40
CA MET A 1 46.36 6.03 13.35
C MET A 1 45.07 5.41 13.91
N SER A 2 45.10 4.52 14.92
CA SER A 2 43.89 3.83 15.45
C SER A 2 42.81 4.73 16.12
N TRP A 3 43.20 5.81 16.80
CA TRP A 3 42.25 6.69 17.50
C TRP A 3 41.37 7.51 16.55
N ILE A 4 41.86 7.87 15.36
CA ILE A 4 41.10 8.64 14.35
C ILE A 4 39.95 7.80 13.82
N PHE A 5 40.19 6.53 13.49
CA PHE A 5 39.12 5.61 13.06
C PHE A 5 38.09 5.38 14.17
N SER A 6 38.55 5.23 15.42
CA SER A 6 37.67 5.06 16.58
C SER A 6 36.81 6.31 16.83
N PHE A 7 37.40 7.49 16.69
CA PHE A 7 36.70 8.76 16.80
C PHE A 7 35.67 8.95 15.67
N LEU A 8 36.06 8.70 14.41
CA LEU A 8 35.15 8.77 13.27
C LEU A 8 33.98 7.78 13.39
N LEU A 9 34.26 6.56 13.86
CA LEU A 9 33.23 5.55 14.12
C LEU A 9 32.27 6.00 15.23
N ALA A 10 32.79 6.57 16.32
CA ALA A 10 31.96 7.10 17.40
C ALA A 10 31.08 8.28 16.93
N CYS A 11 31.63 9.20 16.14
CA CYS A 11 30.87 10.29 15.53
C CYS A 11 29.77 9.75 14.60
N TYR A 12 30.10 8.77 13.75
CA TYR A 12 29.12 8.13 12.87
C TYR A 12 27.99 7.44 13.65
N ALA A 13 28.33 6.69 14.70
CA ALA A 13 27.37 6.01 15.56
C ALA A 13 26.45 7.01 16.28
N ALA A 14 27.01 8.11 16.81
CA ALA A 14 26.24 9.18 17.45
C ALA A 14 25.25 9.83 16.48
N VAL A 15 25.69 10.17 15.26
CA VAL A 15 24.80 10.72 14.22
C VAL A 15 23.69 9.73 13.87
N ARG A 16 24.02 8.45 13.66
CA ARG A 16 23.02 7.40 13.37
C ARG A 16 22.00 7.26 14.49
N LEU A 17 22.44 7.31 15.75
CA LEU A 17 21.55 7.22 16.91
C LEU A 17 20.59 8.41 16.99
N VAL A 18 21.08 9.63 16.74
CA VAL A 18 20.25 10.84 16.73
C VAL A 18 19.20 10.78 15.61
N LEU A 19 19.59 10.37 14.41
CA LEU A 19 18.68 10.21 13.27
C LEU A 19 17.61 9.14 13.55
N TRP A 20 18.01 8.02 14.16
CA TRP A 20 17.09 6.98 14.58
C TRP A 20 16.09 7.48 15.64
N LEU A 21 16.57 8.19 16.67
CA LEU A 21 15.71 8.74 17.73
C LEU A 21 14.69 9.73 17.16
N ARG A 22 15.13 10.62 16.26
CA ARG A 22 14.26 11.54 15.53
C ARG A 22 13.21 10.78 14.70
N GLY A 23 13.59 9.66 14.09
CA GLY A 23 12.67 8.76 13.41
C GLY A 23 11.61 8.17 14.34
N GLN A 24 12.00 7.69 15.53
CA GLN A 24 11.06 7.18 16.54
C GLN A 24 10.07 8.25 17.02
N LEU A 25 10.53 9.48 17.23
CA LEU A 25 9.67 10.61 17.62
C LEU A 25 8.63 10.92 16.52
N ARG A 26 9.07 10.98 15.25
CA ARG A 26 8.17 11.17 14.11
C ARG A 26 7.17 10.01 13.98
N TRP A 27 7.61 8.79 14.25
CA TRP A 27 6.72 7.62 14.22
C TRP A 27 5.60 7.72 15.26
N MET A 28 5.90 8.19 16.47
CA MET A 28 4.88 8.39 17.50
C MET A 28 3.80 9.39 17.08
N ALA A 29 4.15 10.39 16.27
CA ALA A 29 3.19 11.34 15.70
C ALA A 29 2.35 10.74 14.56
N VAL A 30 2.97 9.95 13.67
CA VAL A 30 2.32 9.43 12.45
C VAL A 30 1.55 8.14 12.67
N ARG A 31 1.88 7.33 13.69
CA ARG A 31 1.26 6.01 13.90
C ARG A 31 -0.27 6.04 14.04
N ARG A 32 -0.84 7.18 14.46
CA ARG A 32 -2.30 7.36 14.62
C ARG A 32 -3.00 7.73 13.31
N THR A 33 -2.26 8.15 12.30
CA THR A 33 -2.79 8.53 10.97
C THR A 33 -2.53 7.44 9.93
N LEU A 34 -2.13 6.24 10.35
CA LEU A 34 -1.88 5.12 9.46
C LEU A 34 -3.18 4.61 8.85
N PRO A 35 -3.13 4.05 7.63
CA PRO A 35 -4.31 3.47 7.00
C PRO A 35 -4.84 2.32 7.85
N ALA A 36 -6.08 2.46 8.31
CA ALA A 36 -6.78 1.39 8.99
C ALA A 36 -7.26 0.34 7.98
N PRO A 37 -7.10 -0.96 8.25
CA PRO A 37 -7.66 -2.00 7.39
C PRO A 37 -9.19 -1.87 7.33
N PRO A 38 -9.81 -2.28 6.22
CA PRO A 38 -11.27 -2.29 6.12
C PRO A 38 -11.86 -3.20 7.22
N PRO A 39 -13.05 -2.86 7.76
CA PRO A 39 -13.72 -3.70 8.74
C PRO A 39 -14.08 -5.07 8.13
N ALA A 40 -14.23 -6.10 8.96
CA ALA A 40 -14.77 -7.37 8.50
C ALA A 40 -16.19 -7.15 7.96
N ALA A 41 -16.49 -7.68 6.78
CA ALA A 41 -17.82 -7.70 6.22
C ALA A 41 -17.99 -8.95 5.35
N ASP A 42 -19.15 -9.56 5.43
CA ASP A 42 -19.52 -10.71 4.62
C ASP A 42 -19.88 -10.27 3.19
N PRO A 43 -19.71 -11.15 2.19
CA PRO A 43 -20.14 -10.86 0.84
C PRO A 43 -21.67 -10.65 0.80
N PRO A 44 -22.17 -9.69 0.00
CA PRO A 44 -23.60 -9.48 -0.17
C PRO A 44 -24.30 -10.75 -0.66
N GLY A 45 -25.41 -11.13 -0.02
CA GLY A 45 -26.12 -12.39 -0.33
C GLY A 45 -26.75 -12.47 -1.72
N HIS A 46 -26.80 -11.36 -2.46
CA HIS A 46 -27.34 -11.31 -3.83
C HIS A 46 -26.29 -11.63 -4.91
N LEU A 47 -25.01 -11.75 -4.54
CA LEU A 47 -23.93 -12.06 -5.48
C LEU A 47 -23.92 -13.55 -5.83
N SER A 48 -23.52 -13.86 -7.06
CA SER A 48 -23.16 -15.23 -7.43
C SER A 48 -21.98 -15.73 -6.57
N PRO A 49 -21.77 -17.05 -6.46
CA PRO A 49 -20.63 -17.60 -5.71
C PRO A 49 -19.26 -17.09 -6.19
N GLY A 50 -19.06 -16.90 -7.50
CA GLY A 50 -17.80 -16.38 -8.04
C GLY A 50 -17.60 -14.90 -7.72
N LEU A 51 -18.65 -14.07 -7.85
CA LEU A 51 -18.60 -12.66 -7.43
C LEU A 51 -18.46 -12.48 -5.91
N ALA A 52 -19.06 -13.35 -5.10
CA ALA A 52 -18.88 -13.36 -3.65
C ALA A 52 -17.43 -13.71 -3.26
N ALA A 53 -16.83 -14.70 -3.95
CA ALA A 53 -15.41 -15.04 -3.78
C ALA A 53 -14.51 -13.90 -4.25
N PHE A 54 -14.82 -13.26 -5.37
CA PHE A 54 -14.11 -12.08 -5.87
C PHE A 54 -14.17 -10.92 -4.87
N PHE A 55 -15.35 -10.58 -4.36
CA PHE A 55 -15.53 -9.58 -3.31
C PHE A 55 -14.66 -9.87 -2.07
N THR A 56 -14.65 -11.13 -1.62
CA THR A 56 -13.84 -11.56 -0.48
C THR A 56 -12.34 -11.40 -0.76
N ARG A 57 -11.87 -11.75 -1.96
CA ARG A 57 -10.47 -11.56 -2.39
C ARG A 57 -10.11 -10.07 -2.51
N THR A 58 -11.02 -9.23 -3.00
CA THR A 58 -10.84 -7.78 -3.05
C THR A 58 -10.65 -7.21 -1.65
N ARG A 59 -11.50 -7.59 -0.68
CA ARG A 59 -11.33 -7.16 0.72
C ARG A 59 -10.02 -7.63 1.33
N ALA A 60 -9.66 -8.91 1.10
CA ALA A 60 -8.40 -9.46 1.59
C ALA A 60 -7.20 -8.68 1.03
N LEU A 61 -7.20 -8.39 -0.28
CA LEU A 61 -6.17 -7.57 -0.91
C LEU A 61 -6.08 -6.18 -0.28
N ARG A 62 -7.21 -5.53 0.01
CA ARG A 62 -7.21 -4.20 0.64
C ARG A 62 -6.63 -4.23 2.05
N ILE A 63 -6.88 -5.28 2.83
CA ILE A 63 -6.25 -5.48 4.15
C ILE A 63 -4.72 -5.60 3.97
N ASP A 64 -4.28 -6.44 3.04
CA ASP A 64 -2.86 -6.65 2.76
C ASP A 64 -2.17 -5.35 2.29
N LEU A 65 -2.83 -4.56 1.43
CA LEU A 65 -2.34 -3.25 0.99
C LEU A 65 -2.29 -2.23 2.13
N ALA A 66 -3.27 -2.22 3.04
CA ALA A 66 -3.25 -1.36 4.21
C ALA A 66 -2.04 -1.67 5.11
N HIS A 67 -1.74 -2.97 5.33
CA HIS A 67 -0.55 -3.39 6.08
C HIS A 67 0.76 -3.00 5.36
N ALA A 68 0.86 -3.23 4.05
CA ALA A 68 2.04 -2.81 3.29
C ALA A 68 2.25 -1.29 3.35
N ARG A 69 1.18 -0.49 3.24
CA ARG A 69 1.27 0.97 3.40
C ARG A 69 1.71 1.37 4.80
N CYS A 70 1.25 0.68 5.85
CA CYS A 70 1.72 0.93 7.22
C CYS A 70 3.23 0.65 7.35
N GLU A 71 3.72 -0.44 6.79
CA GLU A 71 5.14 -0.78 6.76
C GLU A 71 5.96 0.26 5.98
N LEU A 72 5.47 0.69 4.80
CA LEU A 72 6.14 1.71 3.99
C LEU A 72 6.20 3.07 4.70
N ALA A 73 5.11 3.48 5.37
CA ALA A 73 5.08 4.68 6.19
C ALA A 73 6.05 4.58 7.38
N ALA A 74 6.12 3.40 8.03
CA ALA A 74 7.10 3.15 9.09
C ALA A 74 8.53 3.31 8.57
N VAL A 75 8.84 2.78 7.39
CA VAL A 75 10.16 2.90 6.75
C VAL A 75 10.50 4.35 6.45
N GLU A 76 9.62 5.10 5.79
CA GLU A 76 9.85 6.52 5.46
C GLU A 76 10.18 7.35 6.71
N VAL A 77 9.59 6.99 7.85
CA VAL A 77 9.73 7.76 9.08
C VAL A 77 10.91 7.31 9.92
N THR A 78 11.15 6.00 10.02
CA THR A 78 12.14 5.42 10.94
C THR A 78 13.49 5.11 10.30
N ASP A 79 13.59 5.10 8.97
CA ASP A 79 14.86 4.87 8.29
C ASP A 79 15.82 6.06 8.55
N PRO A 80 17.01 5.81 9.12
CA PRO A 80 17.98 6.86 9.44
C PRO A 80 18.51 7.58 8.19
N ASP A 81 18.42 6.98 7.00
CA ASP A 81 18.84 7.58 5.74
C ASP A 81 17.72 8.41 5.09
N ALA A 82 16.47 8.34 5.58
CA ALA A 82 15.35 9.10 5.02
C ALA A 82 15.56 10.63 5.03
N PRO A 83 16.14 11.25 6.08
CA PRO A 83 16.51 12.66 6.05
C PRO A 83 17.55 13.02 4.99
N LEU A 84 18.29 12.04 4.48
CA LEU A 84 19.27 12.19 3.39
C LEU A 84 18.65 11.91 2.01
N GLY A 85 17.32 11.76 1.93
CA GLY A 85 16.60 11.47 0.69
C GLY A 85 16.71 10.02 0.24
N ARG A 86 17.20 9.10 1.09
CA ARG A 86 17.43 7.70 0.74
C ARG A 86 16.79 6.74 1.73
N VAL A 87 16.60 5.50 1.32
CA VAL A 87 16.04 4.44 2.16
C VAL A 87 16.88 3.18 1.97
N ARG A 88 17.31 2.57 3.08
CA ARG A 88 18.07 1.32 3.11
C ARG A 88 17.35 0.31 3.98
N SER A 89 16.16 -0.10 3.52
CA SER A 89 15.28 -0.97 4.30
C SER A 89 14.88 -2.21 3.53
N SER A 90 15.14 -3.38 4.12
CA SER A 90 14.60 -4.65 3.63
C SER A 90 13.07 -4.70 3.70
N ARG A 91 12.45 -3.91 4.59
CA ARG A 91 11.00 -3.80 4.71
C ARG A 91 10.37 -3.10 3.51
N TYR A 92 11.00 -2.04 2.98
CA TYR A 92 10.57 -1.42 1.72
C TYR A 92 10.54 -2.45 0.60
N ARG A 93 11.63 -3.20 0.45
CA ARG A 93 11.75 -4.23 -0.59
C ARG A 93 10.68 -5.30 -0.45
N ARG A 94 10.49 -5.83 0.75
CA ARG A 94 9.48 -6.87 1.03
C ARG A 94 8.08 -6.34 0.73
N ALA A 95 7.72 -5.17 1.25
CA ALA A 95 6.41 -4.58 1.06
C ALA A 95 6.09 -4.36 -0.42
N LEU A 96 7.04 -3.87 -1.23
CA LEU A 96 6.84 -3.72 -2.68
C LEU A 96 6.67 -5.07 -3.39
N MET A 97 7.53 -6.06 -3.08
CA MET A 97 7.46 -7.39 -3.70
C MET A 97 6.15 -8.12 -3.35
N GLU A 98 5.71 -8.02 -2.11
CA GLU A 98 4.47 -8.62 -1.63
C GLU A 98 3.25 -7.93 -2.24
N SER A 99 3.22 -6.59 -2.25
CA SER A 99 2.14 -5.81 -2.88
C SER A 99 1.99 -6.17 -4.35
N TRP A 100 3.11 -6.26 -5.10
CA TRP A 100 3.09 -6.70 -6.50
C TRP A 100 2.46 -8.09 -6.65
N ARG A 101 2.89 -9.05 -5.82
CA ARG A 101 2.37 -10.43 -5.84
C ARG A 101 0.88 -10.49 -5.54
N TRP A 102 0.41 -9.77 -4.53
CA TRP A 102 -0.99 -9.77 -4.12
C TRP A 102 -1.89 -9.17 -5.21
N VAL A 103 -1.53 -7.99 -5.74
CA VAL A 103 -2.31 -7.35 -6.81
C VAL A 103 -2.30 -8.22 -8.08
N SER A 104 -1.16 -8.81 -8.45
CA SER A 104 -1.09 -9.75 -9.59
C SER A 104 -1.93 -11.02 -9.38
N ALA A 105 -2.03 -11.52 -8.15
CA ALA A 105 -2.87 -12.67 -7.84
C ALA A 105 -4.36 -12.30 -7.93
N TRP A 106 -4.73 -11.11 -7.47
CA TRP A 106 -6.09 -10.60 -7.60
C TRP A 106 -6.48 -10.37 -9.07
N LEU A 107 -5.59 -9.81 -9.89
CA LEU A 107 -5.85 -9.63 -11.33
C LEU A 107 -6.13 -10.98 -12.02
N ARG A 108 -5.35 -12.03 -11.72
CA ARG A 108 -5.63 -13.38 -12.23
C ARG A 108 -6.99 -13.91 -11.79
N SER A 109 -7.46 -13.53 -10.60
CA SER A 109 -8.76 -13.94 -10.11
C SER A 109 -9.94 -13.29 -10.87
N VAL A 110 -9.70 -12.19 -11.59
CA VAL A 110 -10.64 -11.60 -12.53
C VAL A 110 -10.76 -12.48 -13.79
N ASP A 111 -9.64 -13.01 -14.27
CA ASP A 111 -9.60 -13.89 -15.45
C ASP A 111 -10.39 -15.20 -15.22
N ASP A 112 -10.43 -15.64 -13.95
CA ASP A 112 -11.16 -16.83 -13.50
C ASP A 112 -12.69 -16.64 -13.42
N LEU A 113 -13.20 -15.41 -13.52
CA LEU A 113 -14.64 -15.13 -13.50
C LEU A 113 -15.33 -15.70 -14.73
N ASP A 114 -16.56 -16.17 -14.58
CA ASP A 114 -17.32 -16.65 -15.72
C ASP A 114 -17.76 -15.50 -16.65
N ARG A 115 -18.34 -15.84 -17.80
CA ARG A 115 -18.74 -14.85 -18.81
C ARG A 115 -19.91 -13.97 -18.35
N GLY A 116 -20.81 -14.49 -17.51
CA GLY A 116 -21.95 -13.74 -16.97
C GLY A 116 -21.53 -12.80 -15.84
N GLU A 117 -20.59 -13.24 -15.00
CA GLU A 117 -19.99 -12.44 -13.94
C GLU A 117 -19.19 -11.26 -14.52
N ARG A 118 -18.43 -11.50 -15.59
CA ARG A 118 -17.75 -10.43 -16.34
C ARG A 118 -18.73 -9.43 -16.94
N ALA A 119 -19.82 -9.90 -17.56
CA ALA A 119 -20.85 -9.00 -18.08
C ALA A 119 -21.47 -8.14 -16.96
N LEU A 120 -21.64 -8.69 -15.76
CA LEU A 120 -22.15 -7.95 -14.60
C LEU A 120 -21.15 -6.90 -14.11
N LEU A 121 -19.85 -7.19 -14.12
CA LEU A 121 -18.82 -6.17 -13.85
C LEU A 121 -18.89 -5.03 -14.87
N ASP A 122 -18.99 -5.35 -16.16
CA ASP A 122 -19.10 -4.36 -17.23
C ASP A 122 -20.36 -3.48 -17.08
N GLU A 123 -21.51 -4.09 -16.76
CA GLU A 123 -22.77 -3.38 -16.50
C GLU A 123 -22.65 -2.41 -15.31
N ARG A 124 -21.87 -2.78 -14.29
CA ARG A 124 -21.59 -1.94 -13.12
C ARG A 124 -20.41 -0.98 -13.34
N LEU A 125 -19.89 -0.88 -14.57
CA LEU A 125 -18.75 -0.04 -14.95
C LEU A 125 -17.48 -0.33 -14.12
N ILE A 126 -17.35 -1.57 -13.65
CA ILE A 126 -16.18 -2.04 -12.92
C ILE A 126 -15.13 -2.46 -13.93
N ASP A 127 -14.00 -1.75 -13.93
CA ASP A 127 -12.91 -1.96 -14.88
C ASP A 127 -11.60 -2.34 -14.15
N PRO A 128 -11.29 -3.65 -14.05
CA PRO A 128 -10.04 -4.13 -13.47
C PRO A 128 -8.77 -3.68 -14.22
N GLU A 129 -8.87 -3.25 -15.49
CA GLU A 129 -7.72 -2.74 -16.25
C GLU A 129 -7.18 -1.45 -15.64
N ARG A 130 -8.01 -0.68 -14.93
CA ARG A 130 -7.58 0.50 -14.15
C ARG A 130 -6.60 0.15 -13.05
N VAL A 131 -6.77 -1.01 -12.42
CA VAL A 131 -5.86 -1.55 -11.41
C VAL A 131 -4.60 -2.08 -12.08
N GLN A 132 -4.73 -2.81 -13.18
CA GLN A 132 -3.58 -3.30 -13.96
C GLN A 132 -2.67 -2.17 -14.44
N THR A 133 -3.24 -1.10 -14.99
CA THR A 133 -2.49 0.08 -15.47
C THR A 133 -1.69 0.72 -14.35
N LYS A 134 -2.27 0.82 -13.15
CA LYS A 134 -1.58 1.36 -11.96
C LYS A 134 -0.48 0.42 -11.49
N LEU A 135 -0.74 -0.89 -11.44
CA LEU A 135 0.27 -1.89 -11.09
C LEU A 135 1.46 -1.83 -12.06
N GLU A 136 1.20 -1.74 -13.37
CA GLU A 136 2.25 -1.70 -14.40
C GLU A 136 3.17 -0.47 -14.25
N SER A 137 2.64 0.64 -13.72
CA SER A 137 3.47 1.81 -13.38
C SER A 137 4.53 1.55 -12.29
N LEU A 138 4.37 0.47 -11.50
CA LEU A 138 5.31 0.00 -10.50
C LEU A 138 6.34 -1.02 -11.05
N ARG A 139 6.24 -1.39 -12.32
CA ARG A 139 7.07 -2.47 -12.89
C ARG A 139 8.56 -2.17 -12.82
N GLU A 140 8.95 -0.93 -13.15
CA GLU A 140 10.35 -0.51 -13.09
C GLU A 140 10.88 -0.46 -11.65
N PRO A 141 10.20 0.20 -10.68
CA PRO A 141 10.55 0.10 -9.26
C PRO A 141 10.69 -1.35 -8.76
N TRP A 142 9.74 -2.22 -9.13
CA TRP A 142 9.75 -3.63 -8.75
C TRP A 142 10.95 -4.39 -9.36
N ARG A 143 11.27 -4.14 -10.64
CA ARG A 143 12.46 -4.71 -11.30
C ARG A 143 13.76 -4.24 -10.65
N ALA A 144 13.85 -2.96 -10.29
CA ALA A 144 15.01 -2.42 -9.60
C ALA A 144 15.19 -3.10 -8.23
N VAL A 145 14.13 -3.18 -7.43
CA VAL A 145 14.13 -3.76 -6.09
C VAL A 145 14.40 -5.27 -6.09
N SER A 146 13.88 -6.00 -7.07
CA SER A 146 14.07 -7.46 -7.18
C SER A 146 15.50 -7.84 -7.54
N ARG A 147 16.21 -7.00 -8.31
CA ARG A 147 17.61 -7.23 -8.71
C ARG A 147 18.64 -6.67 -7.74
N ALA A 148 18.23 -5.75 -6.86
CA ALA A 148 19.11 -5.11 -5.90
C ALA A 148 19.66 -6.08 -4.84
N ARG A 149 20.87 -5.79 -4.34
CA ARG A 149 21.48 -6.50 -3.21
C ARG A 149 20.83 -6.07 -1.89
N PRO A 150 20.96 -6.88 -0.83
CA PRO A 150 20.49 -6.48 0.49
C PRO A 150 21.10 -5.12 0.90
N LEU A 151 20.24 -4.20 1.38
CA LEU A 151 20.60 -2.85 1.85
C LEU A 151 21.12 -1.87 0.79
N ASP A 152 20.96 -2.16 -0.50
CA ASP A 152 21.15 -1.14 -1.54
C ASP A 152 20.22 0.06 -1.27
N PRO A 153 20.73 1.30 -1.36
CA PRO A 153 19.92 2.50 -1.16
C PRO A 153 18.94 2.71 -2.32
N PHE A 154 17.73 3.07 -1.97
CA PHE A 154 16.71 3.57 -2.90
C PHE A 154 16.40 5.03 -2.61
N GLU A 155 15.95 5.77 -3.61
CA GLU A 155 15.54 7.15 -3.43
C GLU A 155 14.22 7.21 -2.65
N LEU A 156 14.15 8.08 -1.64
CA LEU A 156 12.93 8.26 -0.84
C LEU A 156 11.74 8.72 -1.70
N ALA A 157 12.02 9.49 -2.75
CA ALA A 157 11.00 9.89 -3.72
C ALA A 157 10.36 8.69 -4.45
N GLU A 158 11.14 7.63 -4.70
CA GLU A 158 10.64 6.38 -5.29
C GLU A 158 9.70 5.65 -4.32
N LEU A 159 10.09 5.53 -3.04
CA LEU A 159 9.22 4.98 -2.00
C LEU A 159 7.89 5.73 -1.94
N ARG A 160 7.92 7.06 -1.93
CA ARG A 160 6.70 7.89 -1.89
C ARG A 160 5.81 7.67 -3.11
N ARG A 161 6.42 7.56 -4.31
CA ARG A 161 5.70 7.24 -5.54
C ARG A 161 5.03 5.87 -5.45
N VAL A 162 5.73 4.86 -4.92
CA VAL A 162 5.16 3.52 -4.69
C VAL A 162 3.94 3.62 -3.77
N VAL A 163 4.06 4.32 -2.63
CA VAL A 163 2.95 4.53 -1.68
C VAL A 163 1.74 5.17 -2.36
N GLN A 164 1.95 6.22 -3.15
CA GLN A 164 0.88 6.90 -3.88
C GLN A 164 0.16 5.98 -4.89
N VAL A 165 0.90 5.11 -5.58
CA VAL A 165 0.29 4.17 -6.52
C VAL A 165 -0.49 3.09 -5.79
N LEU A 166 0.04 2.54 -4.69
CA LEU A 166 -0.69 1.57 -3.86
C LEU A 166 -1.96 2.17 -3.26
N GLU A 167 -1.92 3.45 -2.88
CA GLU A 167 -3.11 4.18 -2.45
C GLU A 167 -4.15 4.31 -3.56
N ARG A 168 -3.73 4.65 -4.78
CA ARG A 168 -4.64 4.69 -5.93
C ARG A 168 -5.22 3.32 -6.26
N ILE A 169 -4.45 2.24 -6.12
CA ILE A 169 -4.96 0.88 -6.28
C ILE A 169 -6.02 0.59 -5.23
N ASP A 170 -5.77 0.90 -3.95
CA ASP A 170 -6.77 0.71 -2.88
C ASP A 170 -8.06 1.49 -3.14
N LEU A 171 -7.98 2.72 -3.67
CA LEU A 171 -9.17 3.49 -4.05
C LEU A 171 -10.00 2.81 -5.16
N GLU A 172 -9.35 2.28 -6.20
CA GLU A 172 -10.06 1.53 -7.24
C GLU A 172 -10.72 0.27 -6.65
N LEU A 173 -10.05 -0.43 -5.74
CA LEU A 173 -10.63 -1.60 -5.06
C LEU A 173 -11.82 -1.22 -4.18
N VAL A 174 -11.82 -0.04 -3.54
CA VAL A 174 -12.99 0.49 -2.83
C VAL A 174 -14.16 0.68 -3.79
N GLU A 175 -13.92 1.35 -4.92
CA GLU A 175 -14.97 1.61 -5.92
C GLU A 175 -15.59 0.30 -6.41
N ILE A 176 -14.77 -0.72 -6.65
CA ILE A 176 -15.21 -2.07 -7.01
C ILE A 176 -16.08 -2.69 -5.91
N GLU A 177 -15.64 -2.63 -4.65
CA GLU A 177 -16.42 -3.17 -3.53
C GLU A 177 -17.77 -2.46 -3.39
N VAL A 178 -17.78 -1.13 -3.40
CA VAL A 178 -19.01 -0.33 -3.27
C VAL A 178 -19.95 -0.61 -4.45
N ALA A 179 -19.42 -0.72 -5.67
CA ALA A 179 -20.22 -1.05 -6.84
C ALA A 179 -20.84 -2.44 -6.75
N LEU A 180 -20.21 -3.40 -6.06
CA LEU A 180 -20.75 -4.75 -5.83
C LEU A 180 -21.79 -4.80 -4.69
N MET A 181 -21.89 -3.76 -3.87
CA MET A 181 -22.85 -3.70 -2.77
C MET A 181 -24.24 -3.23 -3.20
N PRO A 182 -25.32 -3.65 -2.50
CA PRO A 182 -26.65 -3.11 -2.78
C PRO A 182 -26.72 -1.65 -2.32
N SER A 183 -27.48 -0.81 -3.03
CA SER A 183 -27.51 0.65 -2.88
C SER A 183 -27.87 1.19 -1.47
N GLY A 184 -28.26 0.32 -0.53
CA GLY A 184 -28.58 0.67 0.86
C GLY A 184 -27.52 0.29 1.90
N GLU A 185 -26.51 -0.51 1.55
CA GLU A 185 -25.60 -1.15 2.52
C GLU A 185 -24.14 -0.66 2.44
N ASP A 186 -23.83 0.45 1.76
CA ASP A 186 -22.45 0.96 1.67
C ASP A 186 -21.81 1.16 3.07
N PRO A 187 -20.81 0.35 3.47
CA PRO A 187 -20.18 0.36 4.78
C PRO A 187 -19.18 1.52 4.92
N TYR A 188 -18.95 2.28 3.84
CA TYR A 188 -18.08 3.46 3.80
C TYR A 188 -18.85 4.78 3.74
N ARG A 189 -20.19 4.72 3.72
CA ARG A 189 -21.09 5.88 3.61
C ARG A 189 -20.77 7.00 4.61
N ASP A 190 -20.38 6.64 5.83
CA ASP A 190 -20.07 7.62 6.88
C ASP A 190 -18.63 8.16 6.81
N ARG A 191 -17.70 7.40 6.23
CA ARG A 191 -16.28 7.79 6.11
C ARG A 191 -16.09 8.88 5.05
N TYR A 192 -16.83 8.82 3.95
CA TYR A 192 -16.76 9.82 2.86
C TYR A 192 -17.61 11.07 3.13
N ARG A 193 -18.69 10.97 3.92
CA ARG A 193 -19.44 12.14 4.42
C ARG A 193 -18.58 13.06 5.29
N MET A 194 -17.66 12.51 6.09
CA MET A 194 -16.74 13.31 6.90
C MET A 194 -15.64 14.00 6.07
N GLN A 195 -15.20 13.41 4.96
CA GLN A 195 -14.22 14.03 4.06
C GLN A 195 -14.82 15.16 3.22
N ALA A 196 -16.08 15.04 2.80
CA ALA A 196 -16.81 16.11 2.09
C ALA A 196 -17.21 17.29 3.00
N ALA A 197 -17.25 17.09 4.32
CA ALA A 197 -17.61 18.10 5.31
C ALA A 197 -16.40 18.85 5.90
N ALA A 198 -15.16 18.51 5.51
CA ALA A 198 -13.99 19.27 5.93
C ALA A 198 -13.83 20.52 5.03
N PRO A 199 -14.05 21.76 5.55
CA PRO A 199 -13.72 22.95 4.79
C PRO A 199 -12.21 22.98 4.56
N ALA A 200 -11.80 23.36 3.35
CA ALA A 200 -10.42 23.70 3.05
C ALA A 200 -9.95 24.77 4.04
N ALA A 201 -8.99 24.42 4.89
CA ALA A 201 -8.27 25.33 5.78
C ALA A 201 -6.82 25.42 5.32
#